data_AF-A0A9E3QFW3-F1
#
_entry.id   AF-A0A9E3QFW3-F1
#
_cell.length_a   1.000
_cell.length_b   1.000
_cell.length_c   1.000
_cell.angle_alpha   90.00
_cell.angle_beta   90.00
_cell.angle_gamma   90.00
#
_symmetry.space_group_name_H-M   'P 1'
#
loop_
_entity.id
_entity.type
_entity.pdbx_description
1 polymer ?
#
loop_
_entity_poly.entity_id
_entity_poly.type
_entity_poly.pdbx_seq_one_letter_code
_entity_poly.pdbx_strand_id
1 'polypeptide(L)'
;MEKSQAGETAVWVAEPPRWGWGDLLALGAWTAALMLYFGEVITLRRALFYFDITEINLPYRDFFARELRAGRFSRWCPGLYCGMPLYSESQAGYLHPLKYLLYPWLPSWAAFNLDSVLS
;
A
#
# COMPACT_ATOMS: atom_id res chain seq x y z
N MET A 1 -40.57 -31.16 37.99
CA MET A 1 -39.54 -30.22 38.48
C MET A 1 -38.37 -30.28 37.51
N GLU A 2 -38.43 -29.39 36.54
CA GLU A 2 -37.51 -29.28 35.42
C GLU A 2 -36.30 -28.44 35.87
N LYS A 3 -35.11 -29.04 35.89
CA LYS A 3 -33.87 -28.28 36.13
C LYS A 3 -33.50 -27.60 34.82
N SER A 4 -33.78 -26.30 34.75
CA SER A 4 -33.26 -25.39 33.73
C SER A 4 -31.73 -25.40 33.80
N GLN A 5 -31.08 -26.05 32.84
CA GLN A 5 -29.65 -25.86 32.56
C GLN A 5 -29.53 -24.63 31.67
N ALA A 6 -29.26 -23.48 32.28
CA ALA A 6 -28.73 -22.32 31.57
C ALA A 6 -27.35 -22.71 31.03
N GLY A 7 -27.27 -22.97 29.72
CA GLY A 7 -25.99 -23.20 29.05
C GLY A 7 -25.18 -21.92 29.04
N GLU A 8 -24.08 -21.90 29.80
CA GLU A 8 -23.05 -20.87 29.71
C GLU A 8 -22.52 -20.83 28.27
N THR A 9 -22.74 -19.73 27.56
CA THR A 9 -22.07 -19.47 26.28
C THR A 9 -20.58 -19.32 26.54
N ALA A 10 -19.84 -20.41 26.41
CA ALA A 10 -18.39 -20.43 26.50
C ALA A 10 -17.81 -19.47 25.45
N VAL A 11 -17.35 -18.31 25.90
CA VAL A 11 -16.63 -17.35 25.07
C VAL A 11 -15.26 -17.97 24.77
N TRP A 12 -14.99 -18.25 23.50
CA TRP A 12 -13.67 -18.72 23.09
C TRP A 12 -12.64 -17.63 23.37
N VAL A 13 -11.65 -17.94 24.21
CA VAL A 13 -10.50 -17.08 24.49
C VAL A 13 -9.27 -17.76 23.88
N ALA A 14 -8.66 -17.12 22.88
CA ALA A 14 -7.42 -17.59 22.30
C ALA A 14 -6.32 -17.61 23.37
N GLU A 15 -5.64 -18.74 23.56
CA GLU A 15 -4.38 -18.74 24.31
C GLU A 15 -3.31 -17.99 23.49
N PRO A 16 -2.51 -17.11 24.11
CA PRO A 16 -1.45 -16.41 23.39
C PRO A 16 -0.41 -17.42 22.91
N PRO A 17 0.03 -17.34 21.64
CA PRO A 17 1.00 -18.29 21.09
C PRO A 17 2.31 -18.21 21.88
N ARG A 18 2.93 -19.38 22.13
CA ARG A 18 4.26 -19.45 22.76
C ARG A 18 5.30 -19.42 21.63
N TRP A 19 5.89 -18.24 21.41
CA TRP A 19 6.87 -18.05 20.35
C TRP A 19 8.14 -18.86 20.63
N GLY A 20 8.54 -19.69 19.68
CA GLY A 20 9.79 -20.44 19.70
C GLY A 20 10.79 -19.94 18.68
N TRP A 21 12.04 -20.43 18.81
CA TRP A 21 13.08 -20.21 17.80
C TRP A 21 12.68 -20.77 16.42
N GLY A 22 11.90 -21.85 16.39
CA GLY A 22 11.35 -22.41 15.14
C GLY A 22 10.44 -21.43 14.40
N ASP A 23 9.60 -20.68 15.13
CA ASP A 23 8.71 -19.68 14.54
C ASP A 23 9.49 -18.50 13.98
N LEU A 24 10.52 -18.04 14.71
CA LEU A 24 11.41 -16.97 14.24
C LEU A 24 12.16 -17.39 12.97
N LEU A 25 12.64 -18.64 12.92
CA LEU A 25 13.30 -19.18 11.74
C LEU A 25 12.33 -19.31 10.56
N ALA A 26 11.10 -19.78 10.80
CA ALA A 26 10.08 -19.89 9.77
C ALA A 26 9.71 -18.52 9.19
N LEU A 27 9.48 -17.53 10.06
CA LEU A 27 9.21 -16.14 9.64
C LEU A 27 10.38 -15.57 8.86
N GLY A 28 11.61 -15.72 9.39
CA GLY A 28 12.82 -15.24 8.73
C GLY A 28 13.02 -15.85 7.34
N ALA A 29 12.86 -17.18 7.23
CA ALA A 29 12.98 -17.89 5.95
C ALA A 29 11.89 -17.45 4.96
N TRP A 30 10.65 -17.31 5.42
CA TRP A 30 9.53 -16.85 4.60
C TRP A 30 9.76 -15.42 4.08
N THR A 31 10.15 -14.50 4.96
CA THR A 31 10.43 -13.11 4.57
C THR A 31 11.62 -13.04 3.62
N ALA A 32 12.71 -13.78 3.88
CA ALA A 32 13.86 -13.82 2.99
C ALA A 32 13.50 -14.36 1.59
N ALA A 33 12.67 -15.40 1.52
CA ALA A 33 12.18 -15.93 0.24
C ALA A 33 11.39 -14.88 -0.55
N LEU A 34 10.51 -14.12 0.10
CA LEU A 34 9.80 -13.01 -0.53
C LEU A 34 10.74 -11.90 -1.00
N MET A 35 11.73 -11.52 -0.18
CA MET A 35 12.70 -10.49 -0.55
C MET A 35 13.53 -10.91 -1.77
N LEU A 36 13.94 -12.18 -1.84
CA LEU A 36 14.68 -12.70 -2.97
C LEU A 36 13.83 -12.73 -4.23
N TYR A 37 12.59 -13.20 -4.13
CA TYR A 37 11.66 -13.27 -5.26
C TYR A 37 11.31 -11.88 -5.81
N PHE A 38 11.00 -10.93 -4.93
CA PHE A 38 10.69 -9.54 -5.29
C PHE A 38 11.91 -8.62 -5.28
N GLY A 39 13.13 -9.17 -5.36
CA GLY A 39 14.36 -8.41 -5.21
C GLY A 39 14.48 -7.24 -6.20
N GLU A 40 14.02 -7.40 -7.44
CA GLU A 40 14.02 -6.33 -8.43
C GLU A 40 13.02 -5.20 -8.12
N VAL A 41 11.92 -5.53 -7.43
CA VAL A 41 10.92 -4.54 -6.97
C VAL A 41 11.46 -3.79 -5.76
N ILE A 42 12.06 -4.51 -4.81
CA ILE A 42 12.66 -3.93 -3.59
C ILE A 42 13.86 -3.04 -3.92
N THR A 43 14.69 -3.47 -4.89
CA THR A 43 15.87 -2.69 -5.33
C THR A 43 15.51 -1.58 -6.32
N LEU A 44 14.21 -1.29 -6.51
CA LEU A 44 13.71 -0.26 -7.43
C LEU A 44 14.30 -0.38 -8.83
N ARG A 45 14.43 -1.61 -9.34
CA ARG A 45 14.82 -1.89 -10.74
C ARG A 45 13.61 -2.08 -11.63
N ARG A 46 12.50 -2.56 -11.06
CA ARG A 46 11.21 -2.71 -11.71
C ARG A 46 10.08 -2.31 -10.76
N ALA A 47 8.89 -2.10 -11.31
CA ALA A 47 7.66 -1.95 -10.56
C ALA A 47 6.59 -2.89 -11.13
N LEU A 48 5.66 -3.29 -10.28
CA LEU A 48 4.54 -4.13 -10.67
C LEU A 48 3.48 -3.26 -11.35
N PHE A 49 3.07 -3.66 -12.56
CA PHE A 49 2.10 -2.96 -13.38
C PHE A 49 1.00 -3.94 -13.79
N TYR A 50 -0.21 -3.72 -13.28
CA TYR A 50 -1.38 -4.51 -13.65
C TYR A 50 -2.66 -3.69 -13.50
N PHE A 51 -3.59 -3.84 -14.44
CA PHE A 51 -4.97 -3.33 -14.36
C PHE A 51 -5.06 -1.83 -14.01
N ASP A 52 -5.69 -1.50 -12.90
CA ASP A 52 -5.91 -0.14 -12.42
C ASP A 52 -4.59 0.61 -12.15
N ILE A 53 -3.49 -0.10 -11.90
CA ILE A 53 -2.17 0.54 -11.80
C ILE A 53 -1.83 1.29 -13.08
N THR A 54 -1.98 0.63 -14.23
CA THR A 54 -1.64 1.19 -15.54
C THR A 54 -2.69 2.14 -16.06
N GLU A 55 -3.96 1.90 -15.74
CA GLU A 55 -5.09 2.67 -16.28
C GLU A 55 -5.39 3.93 -15.47
N ILE A 56 -5.18 3.90 -14.15
CA ILE A 56 -5.61 4.96 -13.23
C ILE A 56 -4.47 5.45 -12.33
N ASN A 57 -3.89 4.56 -11.52
CA ASN A 57 -3.06 4.96 -10.38
C ASN A 57 -1.74 5.60 -10.81
N LEU A 58 -1.02 5.00 -11.76
CA LEU A 58 0.24 5.57 -12.25
C LEU A 58 0.01 6.87 -13.05
N PRO A 59 -0.95 6.96 -14.00
CA PRO A 59 -1.19 8.19 -14.75
C PRO A 59 -1.46 9.43 -13.88
N TYR A 60 -2.38 9.35 -12.91
CA TYR A 60 -2.68 10.54 -12.09
C TYR A 60 -1.57 10.86 -11.09
N ARG A 61 -0.79 9.86 -10.65
CA ARG A 61 0.39 10.08 -9.80
C ARG A 61 1.54 10.70 -10.57
N ASP A 62 1.71 10.33 -11.84
CA ASP A 62 2.66 11.01 -12.71
C ASP A 62 2.27 12.48 -12.92
N PHE A 63 0.99 12.74 -13.17
CA PHE A 63 0.47 14.11 -13.21
C PHE A 63 0.74 14.86 -11.89
N PHE A 64 0.37 14.27 -10.75
CA PHE A 64 0.67 14.83 -9.42
C PHE A 64 2.16 15.16 -9.25
N ALA A 65 3.05 14.24 -9.61
CA ALA A 65 4.50 14.42 -9.50
C ALA A 65 5.00 15.59 -10.35
N ARG A 66 4.49 15.73 -11.58
CA ARG A 66 4.83 16.85 -12.48
C ARG A 66 4.32 18.18 -11.94
N GLU A 67 3.10 18.23 -11.44
CA GLU A 67 2.52 19.43 -10.84
C GLU A 67 3.28 19.84 -9.58
N LEU A 68 3.59 18.88 -8.71
CA LEU A 68 4.34 19.11 -7.48
C LEU A 68 5.75 19.62 -7.75
N ARG A 69 6.49 19.01 -8.70
CA ARG A 69 7.82 19.49 -9.12
C ARG A 69 7.78 20.89 -9.71
N ALA A 70 6.65 21.29 -10.27
CA ALA A 70 6.44 22.64 -10.79
C ALA A 70 5.89 23.62 -9.74
N GLY A 71 5.81 23.23 -8.46
CA GLY A 71 5.31 24.07 -7.37
C GLY A 71 3.80 24.34 -7.44
N ARG A 72 3.04 23.52 -8.18
CA ARG A 72 1.59 23.68 -8.34
C ARG A 72 0.81 22.75 -7.43
N PHE A 73 -0.32 23.25 -6.94
CA PHE A 73 -1.28 22.48 -6.16
C PHE A 73 -2.52 22.16 -7.01
N SER A 74 -2.44 21.08 -7.78
CA SER A 74 -3.45 20.73 -8.78
C SER A 74 -4.46 19.71 -8.26
N ARG A 75 -5.67 20.19 -7.99
CA ARG A 75 -6.78 19.41 -7.42
C ARG A 75 -7.52 18.54 -8.43
N TRP A 76 -7.32 18.80 -9.72
CA TRP A 76 -8.01 18.16 -10.84
C TRP A 76 -6.99 17.61 -11.83
N CYS A 77 -7.12 16.33 -12.19
CA CYS A 77 -6.33 15.70 -13.24
C CYS A 77 -7.16 15.70 -14.53
N PRO A 78 -6.82 16.52 -15.54
CA PRO A 78 -7.65 16.62 -16.76
C PRO A 78 -7.49 15.45 -17.72
N GLY A 79 -6.37 14.71 -17.63
CA GLY A 79 -5.97 13.72 -18.65
C GLY A 79 -6.58 12.33 -18.49
N LEU A 80 -7.52 12.13 -17.57
CA LEU A 80 -8.00 10.80 -17.17
C LEU A 80 -9.53 10.79 -17.11
N TYR A 81 -10.19 9.93 -17.91
CA TYR A 81 -11.65 9.75 -17.98
C TYR A 81 -12.47 11.06 -18.04
N CYS A 82 -12.15 11.96 -18.97
CA CYS A 82 -12.76 13.31 -19.08
C CYS A 82 -12.47 14.25 -17.90
N GLY A 83 -11.51 13.86 -17.07
CA GLY A 83 -11.04 14.57 -15.90
C GLY A 83 -11.49 13.90 -14.60
N MET A 84 -10.61 13.94 -13.61
CA MET A 84 -10.79 13.31 -12.30
C MET A 84 -10.50 14.29 -11.17
N PRO A 85 -11.30 14.28 -10.08
CA PRO A 85 -11.04 15.07 -8.88
C PRO A 85 -9.88 14.47 -8.07
N LEU A 86 -8.65 14.68 -8.54
CA LEU A 86 -7.42 14.14 -7.95
C LEU A 86 -7.28 14.40 -6.44
N TYR A 87 -7.70 15.57 -5.96
CA TYR A 87 -7.65 15.91 -4.53
C TYR A 87 -8.58 15.04 -3.66
N SER A 88 -9.71 14.60 -4.23
CA SER A 88 -10.74 13.84 -3.53
C SER A 88 -10.67 12.34 -3.82
N GLU A 89 -9.76 11.90 -4.68
CA GLU A 89 -9.55 10.49 -4.99
C GLU A 89 -8.85 9.81 -3.81
N SER A 90 -9.54 8.86 -3.16
CA SER A 90 -9.07 8.24 -1.92
C SER A 90 -7.78 7.45 -2.14
N GLN A 91 -7.68 6.75 -3.27
CA GLN A 91 -6.47 6.01 -3.63
C GLN A 91 -5.29 6.95 -3.95
N ALA A 92 -5.55 8.21 -4.31
CA ALA A 92 -4.49 9.16 -4.62
C ALA A 92 -3.75 9.64 -3.38
N GLY A 93 -4.39 9.56 -2.20
CA GLY A 93 -3.81 9.94 -0.91
C GLY A 93 -3.17 11.34 -0.95
N TYR A 94 -3.84 12.31 -1.58
CA TYR A 94 -3.24 13.57 -2.04
C TYR A 94 -2.40 14.32 -0.99
N LEU A 95 -2.78 14.24 0.29
CA LEU A 95 -2.11 14.91 1.41
C LEU A 95 -1.18 14.00 2.22
N HIS A 96 -0.95 12.76 1.79
CA HIS A 96 -0.08 11.83 2.49
C HIS A 96 1.37 12.34 2.45
N PRO A 97 2.02 12.54 3.60
CA PRO A 97 3.30 13.26 3.68
C PRO A 97 4.42 12.58 2.88
N LEU A 98 4.43 11.24 2.81
CA LEU A 98 5.44 10.51 2.04
C LEU A 98 5.40 10.87 0.55
N LYS A 99 4.24 11.27 -0.01
CA LYS A 99 4.18 11.64 -1.42
C LYS A 99 4.97 12.91 -1.71
N TYR A 100 4.95 13.86 -0.78
CA TYR A 100 5.72 15.10 -0.89
C TYR A 100 7.21 14.91 -0.66
N LEU A 101 7.61 13.78 -0.05
CA LEU A 101 9.01 13.38 0.05
C LEU A 101 9.48 12.61 -1.20
N LEU A 102 8.65 11.70 -1.72
CA LEU A 102 9.03 10.74 -2.76
C LEU A 102 8.90 11.31 -4.18
N TYR A 103 7.73 11.85 -4.55
CA TYR A 103 7.43 12.23 -5.95
C TYR A 103 8.23 13.42 -6.49
N PRO A 104 8.72 14.37 -5.66
CA PRO A 104 9.61 15.41 -6.18
C PRO A 104 10.97 14.88 -6.64
N TRP A 105 11.48 13.82 -6.02
CA TRP A 105 12.90 13.41 -6.14
C TRP A 105 13.09 12.09 -6.89
N LEU A 106 12.05 11.27 -7.01
CA LEU A 106 12.09 9.98 -7.70
C LEU A 106 11.27 10.01 -9.00
N PRO A 107 11.63 9.16 -9.99
CA PRO A 107 10.74 8.85 -11.11
C PRO A 107 9.38 8.37 -10.60
N SER A 108 8.29 8.75 -11.28
CA SER A 108 6.91 8.51 -10.82
C SER A 108 6.64 7.02 -10.52
N TRP A 109 7.20 6.10 -11.30
CA TRP A 109 7.06 4.65 -11.07
C TRP A 109 7.78 4.15 -9.82
N ALA A 110 8.95 4.72 -9.51
CA ALA A 110 9.74 4.33 -8.34
C ALA A 110 9.13 4.92 -7.06
N ALA A 111 8.69 6.18 -7.14
CA ALA A 111 7.90 6.81 -6.09
C ALA A 111 6.61 6.01 -5.80
N PHE A 112 5.89 5.60 -6.85
CA PHE A 112 4.69 4.78 -6.72
C PHE A 112 4.95 3.44 -6.04
N ASN A 113 6.04 2.74 -6.40
CA ASN A 113 6.40 1.47 -5.79
C ASN A 113 6.57 1.59 -4.25
N LEU A 114 7.28 2.64 -3.80
CA LEU A 114 7.44 2.92 -2.37
C LEU A 114 6.13 3.39 -1.71
N ASP A 115 5.40 4.28 -2.38
CA ASP A 115 4.10 4.81 -1.93
C ASP A 115 3.08 3.69 -1.69
N SER A 116 3.00 2.68 -2.57
CA SER A 116 2.09 1.54 -2.42
C SER A 116 2.38 0.63 -1.23
N VAL A 117 3.61 0.66 -0.68
CA VAL A 117 4.02 -0.17 0.46
C VAL A 117 3.98 0.62 1.77
N LEU A 118 4.20 1.93 1.71
CA LEU A 118 4.41 2.78 2.88
C LEU A 118 3.21 3.70 3.22
N SER A 119 2.18 3.73 2.37
CA SER A 119 0.99 4.59 2.50
C SER A 119 -0.32 3.82 2.53
#